data_AF-F4CB53-F1
#
_entry.id   AF-F4CB53-F1
#
_cell.length_a   1.000
_cell.length_b   1.000
_cell.length_c   1.000
_cell.angle_alpha   90.00
_cell.angle_beta   90.00
_cell.angle_gamma   90.00
#
_symmetry.space_group_name_H-M   'P 1'
#
loop_
_entity.id
_entity.type
_entity.pdbx_description
1 polymer ?
#
loop_
_entity_poly.entity_id
_entity_poly.type
_entity_poly.pdbx_seq_one_letter_code
_entity_poly.pdbx_strand_id
1 'polypeptide(L)' 'METKHTMTKPQNATFSEKVLFGVRKALRKLAEESATRNESLVVKVGGEIKEIPARELLRTMPKD' A
#
# COMPACT_ATOMS: atom_id res chain seq x y z
N MET A 1 -6.00 20.44 7.90
CA MET A 1 -4.59 20.23 7.52
C MET A 1 -4.47 18.80 7.04
N GLU A 2 -4.44 18.56 5.73
CA GLU A 2 -4.32 17.20 5.19
C GLU A 2 -2.84 16.79 5.16
N THR A 3 -2.46 15.86 6.04
CA THR A 3 -1.10 15.30 6.06
C THR A 3 -0.91 14.38 4.86
N LYS A 4 -0.26 14.89 3.82
CA LYS A 4 0.29 14.06 2.73
C LYS A 4 1.40 13.18 3.31
N HIS A 5 1.09 11.94 3.65
CA HIS A 5 2.10 10.97 4.06
C HIS A 5 2.87 10.49 2.84
N THR A 6 4.05 11.07 2.62
CA THR A 6 5.08 10.53 1.73
C THR A 6 5.90 9.48 2.50
N MET A 7 6.24 8.37 1.86
CA MET A 7 6.91 7.24 2.46
C MET A 7 8.43 7.37 2.21
N THR A 8 9.09 8.20 3.01
CA THR A 8 10.55 8.39 2.92
C THR A 8 11.30 7.22 3.56
N LYS A 9 12.43 6.80 2.95
CA LYS A 9 13.29 5.75 3.52
C LYS A 9 13.82 6.23 4.88
N PRO A 10 13.54 5.53 5.98
CA PRO A 10 13.96 6.00 7.28
C PRO A 10 15.44 5.72 7.51
N GLN A 11 16.23 6.79 7.70
CA GLN A 11 17.69 6.72 7.85
C GLN A 11 18.11 6.21 9.25
N ASN A 12 17.35 6.57 10.29
CA ASN A 12 17.59 6.18 11.70
C ASN A 12 16.45 5.32 12.28
N ALA A 13 15.87 4.44 11.45
CA ALA A 13 14.83 3.51 11.89
C ALA A 13 15.40 2.22 12.51
N THR A 14 14.64 1.69 13.45
CA THR A 14 14.74 0.30 13.93
C THR A 14 14.61 -0.69 12.78
N PHE A 15 15.07 -1.93 13.00
CA PHE A 15 14.92 -2.99 12.01
C PHE A 15 13.46 -3.23 11.63
N SER A 16 12.56 -3.28 12.62
CA SER A 16 11.13 -3.48 12.41
C SER A 16 10.50 -2.41 11.52
N GLU A 17 10.90 -1.15 11.68
CA GLU A 17 10.45 -0.05 10.82
C GLU A 17 10.95 -0.19 9.38
N LYS A 18 12.19 -0.65 9.18
CA LYS A 18 12.74 -0.92 7.84
C LYS A 18 12.02 -2.09 7.16
N VAL A 19 11.71 -3.15 7.92
CA VAL A 19 10.90 -4.28 7.42
C VAL A 19 9.51 -3.80 7.02
N LEU A 20 8.83 -3.05 7.88
CA LEU A 20 7.51 -2.51 7.59
C LEU A 20 7.51 -1.59 6.36
N PHE A 21 8.54 -0.75 6.21
CA PHE A 21 8.75 0.05 5.01
C PHE A 21 8.88 -0.82 3.75
N GLY A 22 9.68 -1.88 3.79
CA GLY A 22 9.81 -2.83 2.69
C GLY A 22 8.50 -3.52 2.32
N VAL A 23 7.74 -3.98 3.33
CA VAL A 23 6.42 -4.60 3.14
C VAL A 23 5.45 -3.63 2.46
N ARG A 24 5.39 -2.37 2.90
CA ARG A 24 4.52 -1.36 2.28
C ARG A 24 4.87 -1.13 0.81
N LYS A 25 6.16 -1.07 0.47
CA LYS A 25 6.59 -0.96 -0.94
C LYS A 25 6.20 -2.19 -1.76
N ALA A 26 6.39 -3.39 -1.21
CA ALA A 26 6.01 -4.63 -1.90
C ALA A 26 4.51 -4.70 -2.16
N LEU A 27 3.67 -4.32 -1.19
CA LEU A 27 2.21 -4.29 -1.34
C LEU A 27 1.75 -3.25 -2.37
N ARG A 28 2.37 -2.05 -2.37
CA ARG A 28 2.09 -1.02 -3.38
C ARG A 28 2.43 -1.53 -4.78
N LYS A 29 3.61 -2.12 -4.96
CA LYS A 29 4.04 -2.70 -6.24
C LYS A 29 3.09 -3.83 -6.70
N LEU A 30 2.66 -4.69 -5.78
CA LEU A 30 1.66 -5.74 -6.07
C LEU A 30 0.35 -5.13 -6.61
N ALA A 31 -0.15 -4.08 -5.96
CA ALA A 31 -1.37 -3.40 -6.41
C ALA A 31 -1.18 -2.70 -7.76
N GLU A 32 -0.02 -2.07 -8.01
CA GLU A 32 0.33 -1.48 -9.31
C GLU A 32 0.35 -2.53 -10.43
N GLU A 33 1.04 -3.65 -10.23
CA GLU A 33 1.12 -4.74 -11.21
C GLU A 33 -0.24 -5.42 -11.45
N SER A 34 -1.05 -5.56 -10.41
CA SER A 34 -2.41 -6.10 -10.56
C SER A 34 -3.32 -5.13 -11.32
N ALA A 35 -3.16 -3.82 -11.11
CA ALA A 35 -3.92 -2.78 -11.79
C ALA A 35 -3.62 -2.69 -13.30
N THR A 36 -2.38 -3.00 -13.72
CA THR A 36 -2.05 -3.08 -15.16
C THR A 36 -2.73 -4.27 -15.83
N ARG A 37 -2.99 -5.35 -15.06
CA ARG A 37 -3.72 -6.54 -15.51
C ARG A 37 -5.24 -6.46 -15.34
N ASN A 38 -5.79 -5.33 -14.86
CA ASN A 38 -7.20 -5.17 -14.50
C ASN A 38 -7.70 -6.17 -13.45
N GLU A 39 -6.80 -6.65 -12.60
CA GLU A 39 -7.14 -7.61 -11.54
C GLU A 39 -7.71 -6.92 -10.30
N SER A 40 -8.40 -7.70 -9.49
CA SER A 40 -8.86 -7.32 -8.16
C SER A 40 -7.99 -7.96 -7.08
N LEU A 41 -7.92 -7.32 -5.91
CA LEU A 41 -7.25 -7.84 -4.72
C LEU A 41 -8.26 -7.98 -3.58
N VAL A 42 -8.13 -9.07 -2.82
CA VAL A 42 -8.93 -9.29 -1.60
C VAL A 42 -8.23 -8.62 -0.43
N VAL A 43 -8.90 -7.68 0.21
CA VAL A 43 -8.36 -6.88 1.32
C VAL A 43 -9.36 -6.77 2.47
N LYS A 44 -8.85 -6.52 3.68
CA LYS A 44 -9.68 -6.23 4.85
C LYS A 44 -9.77 -4.72 5.06
N VAL A 45 -10.97 -4.15 4.95
CA VAL A 45 -11.24 -2.72 5.14
C VAL A 45 -12.35 -2.57 6.17
N GLY A 46 -12.08 -1.83 7.26
CA GLY A 46 -13.08 -1.59 8.31
C GLY A 46 -13.59 -2.85 9.02
N GLY A 47 -12.81 -3.94 9.02
CA GLY A 47 -13.22 -5.22 9.61
C GLY A 47 -13.82 -6.22 8.62
N GLU A 48 -14.24 -5.76 7.44
CA GLU A 48 -14.85 -6.59 6.39
C GLU A 48 -13.83 -7.00 5.33
N ILE A 49 -13.94 -8.23 4.84
CA ILE A 49 -13.15 -8.71 3.69
C ILE A 49 -13.89 -8.32 2.41
N LYS A 50 -13.20 -7.63 1.50
CA LYS A 50 -13.75 -7.15 0.23
C LYS A 50 -12.80 -7.47 -0.90
N GLU A 51 -13.35 -7.86 -2.04
CA GLU A 51 -12.64 -7.88 -3.30
C GLU A 51 -12.75 -6.48 -3.94
N ILE A 52 -11.60 -5.84 -4.17
CA ILE A 52 -11.55 -4.46 -4.68
C ILE A 52 -10.68 -4.44 -5.93
N PRO A 53 -11.11 -3.78 -7.03
CA PRO A 53 -10.27 -3.59 -8.20
C PRO A 53 -8.95 -2.92 -7.82
N ALA A 54 -7.81 -3.45 -8.27
CA ALA A 54 -6.50 -2.94 -7.85
C ALA A 54 -6.30 -1.45 -8.19
N ARG A 55 -6.89 -0.99 -9.31
CA ARG A 55 -6.92 0.43 -9.71
C ARG A 55 -7.61 1.33 -8.69
N GLU A 56 -8.68 0.85 -8.08
CA GLU A 56 -9.43 1.57 -7.05
C GLU A 56 -8.68 1.53 -5.73
N LEU A 57 -8.14 0.36 -5.37
CA LEU A 57 -7.34 0.17 -4.16
C LEU A 57 -6.16 1.15 -4.09
N LEU A 58 -5.42 1.32 -5.19
CA LEU A 58 -4.27 2.24 -5.27
C LEU A 58 -4.61 3.69 -4.91
N ARG A 59 -5.86 4.13 -5.12
CA ARG A 59 -6.30 5.49 -4.76
C ARG A 59 -6.37 5.72 -3.26
N THR A 60 -6.51 4.64 -2.49
CA THR A 60 -6.64 4.66 -1.03
C THR A 60 -5.31 4.36 -0.32
N MET A 61 -4.31 3.85 -1.05
CA MET A 61 -3.00 3.53 -0.49
C MET A 61 -2.15 4.81 -0.30
N PRO A 62 -1.34 4.90 0.77
CA PRO A 62 -0.39 5.99 0.96
C PRO A 62 0.52 6.14 -0.26
N LYS A 63 0.77 7.39 -0.69
CA LYS A 63 1.69 7.72 -1.79
C LYS A 63 3.13 7.71 -1.29
N ASP A 64 4.05 7.35 -2.19
CA ASP A 64 5.49 7.47 -1.92
C ASP A 64 5.89 8.92 -1.65
#